data_AF-A0A7S0HCR1-F1
#
_entry.id   AF-A0A7S0HCR1-F1
#
_cell.length_a   1.000
_cell.length_b   1.000
_cell.length_c   1.000
_cell.angle_alpha   90.00
_cell.angle_beta   90.00
_cell.angle_gamma   90.00
#
_symmetry.space_group_name_H-M   'P 1'
#
loop_
_entity.id
_entity.type
_entity.pdbx_description
1 polymer ?
#
loop_
_entity_poly.entity_id
_entity_poly.type
_entity_poly.pdbx_seq_one_letter_code
_entity_poly.pdbx_strand_id
1 'polypeptide(L)'
;DFLRSKKGRMNLALSVCADDKLPTTATAQSKAHTTETYILLGMAYLSSSYLSQLIDILLCALSILDVPLTVGVSRALQVLLSHLFWVFTGSLILQKRTKNFFSSKDWFKVERPNYMTFASIIIGYVITCFVSSFGLFIGNVLSSLNLPILKNFYDMMQSLPESATESVVDKLKRPEGDDLVARVVGGIAPCFTGPIWEEVLYRGYLLQAFSHMMPLSTATDLASLVFALNHMNPRAFA
;
A
#
# COMPACT_ATOMS: atom_id res chain seq x y z
N ASP A 1 -6.06 54.68 2.12
CA ASP A 1 -4.96 53.75 2.49
C ASP A 1 -5.47 52.67 3.42
N PHE A 2 -5.15 51.39 3.32
CA PHE A 2 -4.68 50.52 2.25
C PHE A 2 -4.91 49.12 2.84
N LEU A 3 -5.70 48.29 2.16
CA LEU A 3 -5.90 46.88 2.50
C LEU A 3 -4.58 46.11 2.32
N ARG A 4 -4.02 45.53 3.39
CA ARG A 4 -3.02 44.42 3.43
C ARG A 4 -2.80 44.12 4.93
N SER A 5 -2.72 42.90 5.47
CA SER A 5 -2.19 41.61 5.01
C SER A 5 -2.63 40.55 6.04
N LYS A 6 -3.34 39.46 5.67
CA LYS A 6 -2.83 38.07 5.44
C LYS A 6 -1.88 37.56 6.55
N LYS A 7 -1.93 36.32 7.07
CA LYS A 7 -2.45 35.01 6.63
C LYS A 7 -2.25 34.09 7.86
N GLY A 8 -3.21 33.27 8.28
CA GLY A 8 -3.27 31.87 7.86
C GLY A 8 -2.66 30.89 8.86
N ARG A 9 -3.35 30.62 9.98
CA ARG A 9 -3.28 29.33 10.68
C ARG A 9 -4.49 28.52 10.23
N MET A 10 -4.38 27.83 9.09
CA MET A 10 -5.33 26.77 8.78
C MET A 10 -4.80 25.51 9.46
N ASN A 11 -5.45 25.15 10.55
CA ASN A 11 -5.38 23.81 11.10
C ASN A 11 -5.70 22.85 9.96
N LEU A 12 -4.83 21.88 9.73
CA LEU A 12 -5.03 20.75 8.82
C LEU A 12 -6.07 19.80 9.44
N ALA A 13 -7.28 20.29 9.66
CA ALA A 13 -8.48 19.47 9.67
C ALA A 13 -9.01 19.55 8.24
N LEU A 14 -9.09 18.40 7.55
CA LEU A 14 -9.82 18.26 6.29
C LEU A 14 -11.28 18.65 6.54
N SER A 15 -11.56 19.95 6.56
CA SER A 15 -12.92 20.49 6.53
C SER A 15 -13.41 20.34 5.10
N VAL A 16 -14.04 19.20 4.83
CA VAL A 16 -14.79 18.94 3.60
C VAL A 16 -15.97 19.91 3.60
N CYS A 17 -15.79 21.08 2.99
CA CYS A 17 -16.91 21.96 2.68
C CYS A 17 -17.64 21.41 1.44
N ALA A 18 -18.96 21.46 1.46
CA ALA A 18 -19.87 20.96 0.42
C ALA A 18 -19.73 21.64 -0.97
N ASP A 19 -18.74 22.50 -1.15
CA ASP A 19 -18.42 23.22 -2.39
C ASP A 19 -17.11 22.71 -3.03
N ASP A 20 -16.85 21.40 -2.99
CA ASP A 20 -15.79 20.79 -3.79
C ASP A 20 -16.19 20.82 -5.28
N LYS A 21 -16.06 22.00 -5.89
CA LYS A 21 -16.10 22.16 -7.34
C LYS A 21 -15.07 21.20 -7.93
N LEU A 22 -15.51 20.38 -8.89
CA LEU A 22 -14.62 19.59 -9.73
C LEU A 22 -13.43 20.45 -10.15
N PRO A 23 -12.19 19.92 -10.19
CA PRO A 23 -11.09 20.63 -10.82
C PRO A 23 -11.44 20.77 -12.31
N THR A 24 -12.04 21.90 -12.69
CA THR A 24 -12.43 22.24 -14.06
C THR A 24 -11.20 22.47 -14.97
N THR A 25 -10.01 22.07 -14.53
CA THR A 25 -8.71 22.44 -15.09
C THR A 25 -7.88 21.26 -15.62
N ALA A 26 -8.28 20.00 -15.39
CA ALA A 26 -7.51 18.85 -15.87
C ALA A 26 -7.73 18.61 -17.38
N THR A 27 -6.70 18.91 -18.18
CA THR A 27 -6.70 18.65 -19.63
C THR A 27 -6.70 17.16 -19.92
N ALA A 28 -7.21 16.75 -21.10
CA ALA A 28 -7.19 15.34 -21.53
C ALA A 28 -5.77 14.76 -21.50
N GLN A 29 -4.76 15.56 -21.87
CA GLN A 29 -3.35 15.18 -21.83
C GLN A 29 -2.85 14.93 -20.40
N SER A 30 -3.25 15.76 -19.42
CA SER A 30 -2.90 15.57 -18.01
C SER A 30 -3.51 14.29 -17.43
N LYS A 31 -4.76 13.99 -17.80
CA LYS A 31 -5.44 12.75 -17.41
C LYS A 31 -4.74 11.52 -18.01
N ALA A 32 -4.45 11.54 -19.31
CA ALA A 32 -3.72 10.45 -19.98
C ALA A 32 -2.36 10.20 -19.33
N HIS A 33 -1.59 11.26 -19.07
CA HIS A 33 -0.29 11.16 -18.42
C HIS A 33 -0.36 10.54 -17.01
N THR A 34 -1.41 10.87 -16.25
CA THR A 34 -1.66 10.30 -14.92
C THR A 34 -2.02 8.82 -15.02
N THR A 35 -2.91 8.44 -15.94
CA THR A 35 -3.26 7.04 -16.17
C THR A 35 -2.05 6.22 -16.61
N GLU A 36 -1.24 6.73 -17.54
CA GLU A 36 0.01 6.07 -17.97
C GLU A 36 0.97 5.84 -16.81
N THR A 37 1.13 6.84 -15.94
CA THR A 37 2.02 6.74 -14.78
C THR A 37 1.51 5.68 -13.80
N TYR A 38 0.19 5.59 -13.58
CA TYR A 38 -0.42 4.53 -12.78
C TYR A 38 -0.18 3.14 -13.37
N ILE A 39 -0.34 2.99 -14.69
CA ILE A 39 -0.06 1.72 -15.39
C ILE A 39 1.41 1.34 -15.24
N LEU A 40 2.34 2.27 -15.43
CA LEU A 40 3.77 2.02 -15.26
C LEU A 40 4.12 1.57 -13.83
N LEU A 41 3.50 2.18 -12.81
CA LEU A 41 3.67 1.76 -11.42
C LEU A 41 3.14 0.34 -11.17
N GLY A 42 1.99 0.00 -11.77
CA GLY A 42 1.45 -1.36 -11.75
C GLY A 42 2.38 -2.37 -12.44
N MET A 43 2.95 -2.00 -13.59
CA MET A 43 3.93 -2.85 -14.29
C MET A 43 5.24 -3.00 -13.50
N ALA A 44 5.68 -1.96 -12.78
CA ALA A 44 6.83 -2.04 -11.88
C ALA A 44 6.56 -2.97 -10.69
N TYR A 45 5.34 -2.97 -10.16
CA TYR A 45 4.93 -3.92 -9.15
C TYR A 45 4.95 -5.36 -9.69
N LEU A 46 4.35 -5.62 -10.85
CA LEU A 46 4.36 -6.94 -11.46
C LEU A 46 5.77 -7.43 -11.81
N SER A 47 6.64 -6.54 -12.31
CA SER A 47 8.03 -6.89 -12.62
C SER A 47 8.83 -7.28 -11.38
N SER A 48 8.53 -6.69 -10.22
CA SER A 48 9.13 -7.09 -8.93
C SER A 48 8.83 -8.56 -8.57
N SER A 49 7.67 -9.08 -8.95
CA SER A 49 7.32 -10.50 -8.75
C SER A 49 8.17 -11.44 -9.60
N TYR A 50 8.50 -11.06 -10.83
CA TYR A 50 9.44 -11.84 -11.66
C TYR A 50 10.86 -11.75 -11.12
N LEU A 51 11.28 -10.57 -10.66
CA LEU A 51 12.58 -10.41 -10.00
C LEU A 51 12.68 -11.25 -8.72
N SER A 52 11.59 -11.36 -7.96
CA SER A 52 11.51 -12.23 -6.78
C SER A 52 11.85 -13.69 -7.11
N GLN A 53 11.41 -14.19 -8.27
CA GLN A 53 11.75 -15.55 -8.73
C GLN A 53 13.24 -15.67 -9.11
N LEU A 54 13.80 -14.66 -9.76
CA LEU A 54 15.22 -14.62 -10.08
C LEU A 54 16.09 -14.60 -8.81
N ILE A 55 15.70 -13.79 -7.82
CA ILE A 55 16.40 -13.71 -6.53
C ILE A 55 16.38 -15.07 -5.82
N ASP A 56 15.25 -15.78 -5.84
CA ASP A 56 15.13 -17.11 -5.23
C ASP A 56 16.11 -18.12 -5.86
N ILE A 57 16.19 -18.15 -7.20
CA ILE A 57 17.15 -18.98 -7.93
C ILE A 57 18.60 -18.62 -7.55
N LEU A 58 18.92 -17.33 -7.45
CA LEU A 58 20.26 -16.87 -7.08
C LEU A 58 20.62 -17.26 -5.64
N LEU A 59 19.68 -17.14 -4.70
CA LEU A 59 19.89 -17.54 -3.31
C LEU A 59 20.04 -19.06 -3.18
N CYS A 60 19.29 -19.84 -3.96
CA CYS A 60 19.49 -21.29 -4.08
C CYS A 60 20.90 -21.62 -4.60
N ALA A 61 21.35 -20.93 -5.66
CA ALA A 61 22.69 -21.13 -6.22
C ALA A 61 23.79 -20.80 -5.21
N LEU A 62 23.63 -19.72 -4.42
CA LEU A 62 24.56 -19.38 -3.34
C LEU A 62 24.58 -20.45 -2.25
N SER A 63 23.43 -21.03 -1.90
CA SER A 63 23.36 -22.14 -0.94
C SER A 63 24.09 -23.39 -1.43
N ILE A 64 24.11 -23.65 -2.75
CA ILE A 64 24.88 -24.75 -3.35
C ILE A 64 26.39 -24.47 -3.31
N LEU A 65 26.80 -23.20 -3.31
CA LEU A 65 28.19 -22.76 -3.15
C LEU A 65 28.63 -22.66 -1.68
N ASP A 66 27.97 -23.39 -0.78
CA ASP A 66 28.23 -23.43 0.66
C ASP A 66 28.11 -22.07 1.38
N VAL A 67 27.40 -21.10 0.81
CA VAL A 67 27.03 -19.88 1.54
C VAL A 67 25.99 -20.26 2.60
N PRO A 68 26.21 -19.95 3.90
CA PRO A 68 25.35 -20.39 4.99
C PRO A 68 24.03 -19.58 5.03
N LEU A 69 23.13 -19.86 4.09
CA LEU A 69 21.80 -19.27 4.01
C LEU A 69 20.76 -20.25 4.55
N THR A 70 20.08 -19.88 5.62
CA THR A 70 18.90 -20.63 6.09
C THR A 70 17.73 -20.38 5.14
N VAL A 71 16.77 -21.32 5.10
CA VAL A 71 15.54 -21.16 4.31
C VAL A 71 14.78 -19.90 4.71
N GLY A 72 14.74 -19.59 6.01
CA GLY A 72 14.13 -18.37 6.53
C GLY A 72 14.80 -17.10 6.02
N VAL A 73 16.14 -17.03 6.06
CA VAL A 73 16.90 -15.88 5.57
C VAL A 73 16.75 -15.72 4.06
N SER A 74 16.78 -16.81 3.29
CA SER A 74 16.58 -16.75 1.84
C SER A 74 15.21 -16.16 1.48
N ARG A 75 14.12 -16.61 2.13
CA ARG A 75 12.78 -16.04 1.90
C ARG A 75 12.69 -14.58 2.31
N ALA A 76 13.29 -14.21 3.44
CA ALA A 76 13.32 -12.83 3.92
C ALA A 76 14.06 -11.89 2.95
N LEU A 77 15.21 -12.33 2.43
CA LEU A 77 15.97 -11.60 1.41
C LEU A 77 15.21 -11.49 0.10
N GLN A 78 14.56 -12.57 -0.35
CA GLN A 78 13.74 -12.58 -1.55
C GLN A 78 12.65 -11.50 -1.51
N VAL A 79 11.89 -11.43 -0.41
CA VAL A 79 10.84 -10.41 -0.23
C VAL A 79 11.43 -9.01 -0.13
N LEU A 80 12.48 -8.83 0.68
CA LEU A 80 13.08 -7.52 0.89
C LEU A 80 13.65 -6.96 -0.42
N LEU A 81 14.44 -7.75 -1.15
CA LEU A 81 15.11 -7.30 -2.37
C LEU A 81 14.12 -7.01 -3.51
N SER A 82 13.09 -7.85 -3.68
CA SER A 82 12.02 -7.59 -4.66
C SER A 82 11.22 -6.33 -4.29
N HIS A 83 10.88 -6.15 -3.02
CA HIS A 83 10.23 -4.93 -2.54
C HIS A 83 11.10 -3.68 -2.77
N LEU A 84 12.38 -3.71 -2.41
CA LEU A 84 13.30 -2.58 -2.63
C LEU A 84 13.44 -2.23 -4.11
N PHE A 85 13.44 -3.24 -4.98
CA PHE A 85 13.41 -3.01 -6.43
C PHE A 85 12.13 -2.29 -6.87
N TRP A 86 10.96 -2.69 -6.36
CA TRP A 86 9.71 -1.99 -6.65
C TRP A 86 9.73 -0.54 -6.15
N VAL A 87 10.19 -0.30 -4.93
CA VAL A 87 10.36 1.04 -4.36
C VAL A 87 11.28 1.90 -5.23
N PHE A 88 12.42 1.34 -5.64
CA PHE A 88 13.40 2.03 -6.46
C PHE A 88 12.84 2.37 -7.86
N THR A 89 12.30 1.39 -8.56
CA THR A 89 11.73 1.58 -9.91
C THR A 89 10.52 2.50 -9.90
N GLY A 90 9.64 2.36 -8.91
CA GLY A 90 8.50 3.26 -8.71
C GLY A 90 8.94 4.69 -8.44
N SER A 91 9.96 4.89 -7.59
CA SER A 91 10.52 6.23 -7.33
C SER A 91 11.10 6.86 -8.60
N LEU A 92 11.77 6.08 -9.45
CA LEU A 92 12.27 6.55 -10.74
C LEU A 92 11.13 6.92 -11.70
N ILE A 93 10.06 6.13 -11.75
CA ILE A 93 8.88 6.42 -12.57
C ILE A 93 8.27 7.75 -12.12
N LEU A 94 8.03 7.92 -10.82
CA LEU A 94 7.49 9.15 -10.26
C LEU A 94 8.42 10.32 -10.59
N GLN A 95 9.71 10.26 -10.25
CA GLN A 95 10.64 11.36 -10.52
C GLN A 95 10.71 11.78 -12.00
N LYS A 96 10.59 10.83 -12.94
CA LYS A 96 10.64 11.11 -14.39
C LYS A 96 9.32 11.61 -14.96
N ARG A 97 8.19 11.16 -14.41
CA ARG A 97 6.85 11.40 -14.97
C ARG A 97 6.17 12.58 -14.27
N THR A 98 6.29 12.69 -12.95
CA THR A 98 5.70 13.79 -12.19
C THR A 98 6.76 14.86 -11.94
N LYS A 99 6.57 16.02 -12.59
CA LYS A 99 7.50 17.15 -12.47
C LYS A 99 7.64 17.55 -11.00
N ASN A 100 8.89 17.62 -10.52
CA ASN A 100 9.27 18.04 -9.18
C ASN A 100 8.76 17.17 -8.02
N PHE A 101 8.41 15.89 -8.27
CA PHE A 101 7.82 15.02 -7.24
C PHE A 101 8.66 14.95 -5.95
N PHE A 102 9.97 14.69 -6.05
CA PHE A 102 10.90 14.70 -4.91
C PHE A 102 11.76 15.97 -4.81
N SER A 103 11.50 16.99 -5.63
CA SER A 103 12.39 18.15 -5.76
C SER A 103 12.13 19.25 -4.72
N SER A 104 10.95 19.28 -4.10
CA SER A 104 10.64 20.23 -3.02
C SER A 104 11.17 19.72 -1.70
N LYS A 105 11.96 20.50 -0.93
CA LYS A 105 12.38 20.08 0.43
C LYS A 105 11.21 19.82 1.39
N ASP A 106 10.02 20.30 1.05
CA ASP A 106 8.79 20.10 1.82
C ASP A 106 7.98 18.88 1.37
N TRP A 107 8.52 18.03 0.48
CA TRP A 107 7.80 16.86 -0.06
C TRP A 107 7.46 15.81 1.02
N PHE A 108 8.29 15.70 2.05
CA PHE A 108 8.07 14.80 3.18
C PHE A 108 8.55 15.43 4.47
N LYS A 109 7.66 15.44 5.47
CA LYS A 109 7.96 15.95 6.79
C LYS A 109 7.43 14.97 7.83
N VAL A 110 8.33 14.47 8.67
CA VAL A 110 7.95 13.67 9.84
C VAL A 110 7.52 14.63 10.93
N GLU A 111 6.22 14.71 11.16
CA GLU A 111 5.65 15.47 12.27
C GLU A 111 5.23 14.52 13.39
N ARG A 112 5.48 14.92 14.64
CA ARG A 112 4.96 14.16 15.79
C ARG A 112 3.44 14.38 15.87
N PRO A 113 2.63 13.31 15.90
CA PRO A 113 1.20 13.46 16.05
C PRO A 113 0.89 14.13 17.40
N ASN A 114 -0.11 15.01 17.41
CA ASN A 114 -0.67 15.49 18.66
C ASN A 114 -1.39 14.33 19.38
N TYR A 115 -1.73 14.53 20.66
CA TYR A 115 -2.36 13.49 21.48
C TYR A 115 -3.66 12.94 20.86
N MET A 116 -4.50 13.79 20.26
CA MET A 116 -5.76 13.36 19.64
C MET A 116 -5.51 12.49 18.41
N THR A 117 -4.57 12.90 17.54
CA THR A 117 -4.18 12.12 16.36
C THR A 117 -3.55 10.79 16.76
N PHE A 118 -2.71 10.80 17.79
CA PHE A 118 -2.12 9.57 18.31
C PHE A 118 -3.19 8.64 18.89
N ALA A 119 -4.10 9.16 19.71
CA ALA A 119 -5.22 8.41 20.25
C ALA A 119 -6.11 7.85 19.13
N SER A 120 -6.41 8.62 18.08
CA SER A 120 -7.20 8.13 16.94
C SER A 120 -6.50 7.01 16.17
N ILE A 121 -5.17 7.07 16.02
CA ILE A 121 -4.39 5.98 15.40
C ILE A 121 -4.49 4.71 16.24
N ILE A 122 -4.31 4.81 17.56
CA ILE A 122 -4.40 3.66 18.48
C ILE A 122 -5.81 3.09 18.50
N ILE A 123 -6.84 3.93 18.61
CA ILE A 123 -8.24 3.50 18.57
C ILE A 123 -8.55 2.82 17.24
N GLY A 124 -8.12 3.42 16.11
CA GLY A 124 -8.28 2.83 14.79
C GLY A 124 -7.63 1.44 14.70
N TYR A 125 -6.37 1.30 15.15
CA TYR A 125 -5.68 0.02 15.20
C TYR A 125 -6.42 -1.02 16.04
N VAL A 126 -6.85 -0.65 17.25
CA VAL A 126 -7.61 -1.54 18.14
C VAL A 126 -8.92 -1.96 17.47
N ILE A 127 -9.68 -1.01 16.92
CA ILE A 127 -10.90 -1.31 16.16
C ILE A 127 -10.60 -2.27 15.01
N THR A 128 -9.54 -2.05 14.22
CA THR A 128 -9.14 -2.96 13.14
C THR A 128 -8.82 -4.37 13.65
N CYS A 129 -8.14 -4.50 14.79
CA CYS A 129 -7.91 -5.79 15.42
C CYS A 129 -9.22 -6.49 15.80
N PHE A 130 -10.21 -5.75 16.32
CA PHE A 130 -11.55 -6.28 16.61
C PHE A 130 -12.40 -6.52 15.35
N VAL A 131 -12.17 -5.76 14.28
CA VAL A 131 -12.84 -5.87 12.98
C VAL A 131 -12.37 -7.09 12.19
N SER A 132 -11.30 -7.77 12.57
CA SER A 132 -11.06 -9.14 12.11
C SER A 132 -12.24 -10.07 12.44
N SER A 133 -12.94 -9.83 13.56
CA SER A 133 -14.24 -10.48 13.88
C SER A 133 -15.42 -9.88 13.09
N PHE A 134 -15.30 -8.66 12.57
CA PHE A 134 -16.26 -8.04 11.65
C PHE A 134 -16.15 -8.61 10.23
N GLY A 135 -14.98 -9.07 9.79
CA GLY A 135 -14.83 -9.84 8.54
C GLY A 135 -15.69 -11.12 8.56
N LEU A 136 -15.68 -11.83 9.69
CA LEU A 136 -16.60 -12.94 9.98
C LEU A 136 -18.08 -12.50 10.00
N PHE A 137 -18.39 -11.36 10.62
CA PHE A 137 -19.75 -10.81 10.62
C PHE A 137 -20.25 -10.44 9.21
N ILE A 138 -19.43 -9.74 8.41
CA ILE A 138 -19.74 -9.42 7.02
C ILE A 138 -19.85 -10.70 6.20
N GLY A 139 -18.95 -11.66 6.36
CA GLY A 139 -19.06 -12.98 5.73
C GLY A 139 -20.40 -13.66 6.05
N ASN A 140 -20.83 -13.63 7.31
CA ASN A 140 -22.13 -14.16 7.75
C ASN A 140 -23.33 -13.38 7.18
N VAL A 141 -23.27 -12.04 7.16
CA VAL A 141 -24.31 -11.19 6.57
C VAL A 141 -24.41 -11.44 5.06
N LEU A 142 -23.27 -11.42 4.37
CA LEU A 142 -23.16 -11.67 2.94
C LEU A 142 -23.63 -13.08 2.55
N SER A 143 -23.29 -14.09 3.35
CA SER A 143 -23.81 -15.46 3.22
C SER A 143 -25.33 -15.50 3.43
N SER A 144 -25.86 -14.74 4.39
CA SER A 144 -27.29 -14.63 4.67
C SER A 144 -28.09 -13.93 3.56
N LEU A 145 -27.45 -13.11 2.72
CA LEU A 145 -28.10 -12.47 1.56
C LEU A 145 -28.41 -13.46 0.43
N ASN A 146 -27.88 -14.69 0.47
CA ASN A 146 -28.11 -15.78 -0.49
C ASN A 146 -28.01 -15.35 -1.97
N LEU A 147 -27.13 -14.39 -2.27
CA LEU A 147 -26.92 -13.90 -3.63
C LEU A 147 -26.04 -14.89 -4.41
N PRO A 148 -26.49 -15.46 -5.54
CA PRO A 148 -25.76 -16.49 -6.26
C PRO A 148 -24.34 -16.05 -6.69
N ILE A 149 -24.19 -14.78 -7.11
CA ILE A 149 -22.90 -14.19 -7.49
C ILE A 149 -21.92 -14.18 -6.31
N LEU A 150 -22.42 -13.83 -5.13
CA LEU A 150 -21.58 -13.67 -3.96
C LEU A 150 -21.18 -15.02 -3.37
N LYS A 151 -22.10 -15.99 -3.41
CA LYS A 151 -21.82 -17.39 -3.06
C LYS A 151 -20.78 -18.00 -4.00
N ASN A 152 -20.93 -17.81 -5.31
CA ASN A 152 -19.95 -18.30 -6.29
C ASN A 152 -18.57 -17.65 -6.11
N PHE A 153 -18.54 -16.35 -5.77
CA PHE A 153 -17.30 -15.66 -5.44
C PHE A 153 -16.65 -16.20 -4.16
N TYR A 154 -17.44 -16.42 -3.09
CA TYR A 154 -16.97 -17.02 -1.84
C TYR A 154 -16.42 -18.44 -2.06
N ASP A 155 -17.17 -19.30 -2.75
CA ASP A 155 -16.78 -20.68 -3.05
C ASP A 155 -15.49 -20.72 -3.91
N MET A 156 -15.36 -19.81 -4.89
CA MET A 156 -14.13 -19.64 -5.68
C MET A 156 -12.94 -19.24 -4.79
N MET A 157 -13.14 -18.29 -3.87
CA MET A 157 -12.09 -17.81 -2.98
C MET A 157 -11.64 -18.88 -1.97
N GLN A 158 -12.57 -19.72 -1.50
CA GLN A 158 -12.24 -20.89 -0.68
C GLN A 158 -11.53 -22.00 -1.46
N SER A 159 -11.80 -22.13 -2.76
CA SER A 159 -11.16 -23.14 -3.62
C SER A 159 -9.69 -22.84 -3.95
N LEU A 160 -9.20 -21.62 -3.67
CA LEU A 160 -7.79 -21.28 -3.84
C LEU A 160 -6.93 -22.14 -2.91
N PRO A 161 -5.81 -22.74 -3.35
CA PRO A 161 -4.92 -23.54 -2.49
C PRO A 161 -4.33 -22.71 -1.33
N GLU A 162 -4.08 -23.35 -0.19
CA GLU A 162 -3.53 -22.66 1.00
C GLU A 162 -2.14 -22.08 0.74
N SER A 163 -1.33 -22.83 0.00
CA SER A 163 -0.03 -22.40 -0.51
C SER A 163 -0.08 -21.23 -1.50
N ALA A 164 -1.23 -20.99 -2.16
CA ALA A 164 -1.43 -19.87 -3.07
C ALA A 164 -1.86 -18.58 -2.34
N THR A 165 -2.17 -18.67 -1.05
CA THR A 165 -2.72 -17.58 -0.23
C THR A 165 -1.91 -17.26 1.02
N GLU A 166 -1.05 -18.18 1.48
CA GLU A 166 0.05 -17.83 2.37
C GLU A 166 0.94 -16.84 1.63
N SER A 167 0.80 -15.57 1.97
CA SER A 167 1.70 -14.57 1.43
C SER A 167 3.12 -14.90 1.89
N VAL A 168 4.12 -14.56 1.08
CA VAL A 168 5.52 -14.72 1.51
C VAL A 168 5.76 -13.97 2.84
N VAL A 169 4.98 -12.90 3.09
CA VAL A 169 4.95 -12.15 4.35
C VAL A 169 4.42 -12.96 5.54
N ASP A 170 3.44 -13.86 5.34
CA ASP A 170 2.97 -14.74 6.42
C ASP A 170 4.06 -15.71 6.87
N LYS A 171 4.90 -16.17 5.93
CA LYS A 171 6.08 -16.99 6.21
C LYS A 171 7.20 -16.21 6.90
N LEU A 172 7.16 -14.87 6.88
CA LEU A 172 8.07 -13.99 7.63
C LEU A 172 7.64 -13.74 9.07
N LYS A 173 6.34 -13.91 9.41
CA LYS A 173 5.84 -13.72 10.78
C LYS A 173 6.42 -14.75 11.75
N ARG A 174 6.68 -15.97 11.25
CA ARG A 174 7.28 -17.05 12.01
C ARG A 174 8.23 -17.85 11.11
N PRO A 175 9.46 -17.35 10.87
CA PRO A 175 10.37 -18.01 9.97
C PRO A 175 10.75 -19.40 10.49
N GLU A 176 11.01 -20.30 9.55
CA GLU A 176 11.41 -21.68 9.84
C GLU A 176 12.62 -21.69 10.77
N GLY A 177 12.55 -22.52 11.83
CA GLY A 177 13.63 -22.62 12.82
C GLY A 177 13.74 -21.44 13.79
N ASP A 178 12.76 -20.53 13.82
CA ASP A 178 12.77 -19.36 14.71
C ASP A 178 14.01 -18.47 14.50
N ASP A 179 14.47 -18.38 13.26
CA ASP A 179 15.68 -17.64 12.88
C ASP A 179 15.54 -16.13 13.17
N LEU A 180 16.39 -15.60 14.06
CA LEU A 180 16.40 -14.19 14.44
C LEU A 180 16.78 -13.29 13.27
N VAL A 181 17.75 -13.72 12.44
CA VAL A 181 18.20 -12.94 11.27
C VAL A 181 17.06 -12.86 10.27
N ALA A 182 16.36 -13.96 10.01
CA ALA A 182 15.20 -13.98 9.14
C ALA A 182 14.09 -13.05 9.63
N ARG A 183 13.83 -12.98 10.95
CA ARG A 183 12.84 -12.04 11.53
C ARG A 183 13.26 -10.59 11.37
N VAL A 184 14.52 -10.27 11.63
CA VAL A 184 15.03 -8.90 11.48
C VAL A 184 14.95 -8.46 10.02
N VAL A 185 15.48 -9.27 9.09
CA VAL A 185 15.45 -8.97 7.65
C VAL A 185 14.02 -8.90 7.13
N GLY A 186 13.17 -9.86 7.51
CA GLY A 186 11.77 -9.91 7.13
C GLY A 186 10.94 -8.75 7.69
N GLY A 187 11.38 -8.14 8.79
CA GLY A 187 10.75 -6.96 9.39
C GLY A 187 11.09 -5.63 8.71
N ILE A 188 12.21 -5.52 7.98
CA ILE A 188 12.63 -4.25 7.37
C ILE A 188 11.58 -3.72 6.39
N ALA A 189 11.08 -4.59 5.50
CA ALA A 189 10.09 -4.19 4.51
C ALA A 189 8.78 -3.68 5.15
N PRO A 190 8.05 -4.47 5.96
CA PRO A 190 6.78 -4.02 6.55
C PRO A 190 6.92 -2.93 7.62
N CYS A 191 8.07 -2.80 8.29
CA CYS A 191 8.21 -1.83 9.39
C CYS A 191 8.86 -0.52 8.97
N PHE A 192 9.55 -0.47 7.83
CA PHE A 192 10.31 0.72 7.44
C PHE A 192 10.02 1.15 6.00
N THR A 193 10.43 0.34 5.02
CA THR A 193 10.36 0.78 3.62
C THR A 193 8.94 0.75 3.06
N GLY A 194 8.11 -0.20 3.51
CA GLY A 194 6.70 -0.31 3.18
C GLY A 194 5.90 0.93 3.59
N PRO A 195 5.83 1.31 4.89
CA PRO A 195 5.11 2.48 5.33
C PRO A 195 5.54 3.78 4.62
N ILE A 196 6.86 3.98 4.44
CA ILE A 196 7.37 5.15 3.70
C ILE A 196 6.90 5.14 2.24
N TRP A 197 6.98 3.98 1.59
CA TRP A 197 6.57 3.81 0.20
C TRP A 197 5.06 3.95 0.01
N GLU A 198 4.26 3.45 0.95
CA GLU A 198 2.81 3.63 0.96
C GLU A 198 2.42 5.11 1.02
N GLU A 199 3.09 5.91 1.87
CA GLU A 199 2.86 7.36 1.90
C GLU A 199 3.18 8.02 0.56
N VAL A 200 4.29 7.64 -0.08
CA VAL A 200 4.69 8.13 -1.40
C VAL A 200 3.66 7.77 -2.47
N LEU A 201 3.24 6.52 -2.52
CA LEU A 201 2.40 5.98 -3.58
C LEU A 201 0.94 6.42 -3.41
N TYR A 202 0.37 6.27 -2.22
CA TYR A 202 -1.06 6.50 -2.01
C TYR A 202 -1.39 7.97 -1.74
N ARG A 203 -0.60 8.65 -0.91
CA ARG A 203 -0.88 10.05 -0.54
C ARG A 203 -0.13 11.04 -1.41
N GLY A 204 1.14 10.75 -1.71
CA GLY A 204 1.98 11.57 -2.57
C GLY A 204 1.53 11.56 -4.04
N TYR A 205 1.14 10.40 -4.55
CA TYR A 205 0.73 10.23 -5.95
C TYR A 205 -0.76 9.96 -6.15
N LEU A 206 -1.30 8.84 -5.64
CA LEU A 206 -2.64 8.37 -6.02
C LEU A 206 -3.77 9.34 -5.62
N LEU A 207 -3.76 9.83 -4.39
CA LEU A 207 -4.74 10.80 -3.91
C LEU A 207 -4.69 12.09 -4.73
N GLN A 208 -3.48 12.57 -5.03
CA GLN A 208 -3.30 13.74 -5.88
C GLN A 208 -3.85 13.46 -7.28
N ALA A 209 -3.48 12.33 -7.89
CA ALA A 209 -3.97 11.90 -9.19
C ALA A 209 -5.51 11.85 -9.26
N PHE A 210 -6.17 11.25 -8.27
CA PHE A 210 -7.63 11.24 -8.19
C PHE A 210 -8.21 12.63 -7.97
N SER A 211 -7.60 13.44 -7.11
CA SER A 211 -8.05 14.82 -6.85
C SER A 211 -7.93 15.73 -8.08
N HIS A 212 -7.19 15.33 -9.12
CA HIS A 212 -7.20 16.03 -10.42
C HIS A 212 -8.40 15.64 -11.31
N MET A 213 -9.06 14.52 -11.02
CA MET A 213 -10.14 13.95 -11.83
C MET A 213 -11.51 14.02 -11.17
N MET A 214 -11.57 14.09 -9.84
CA MET A 214 -12.81 14.05 -9.05
C MET A 214 -12.68 14.95 -7.81
N PRO A 215 -13.80 15.24 -7.10
CA PRO A 215 -13.81 15.97 -5.83
C PRO A 215 -12.90 15.32 -4.79
N LEU A 216 -12.36 16.10 -3.85
CA LEU A 216 -11.39 15.61 -2.86
C LEU A 216 -11.99 14.52 -1.96
N SER A 217 -13.26 14.65 -1.59
CA SER A 217 -13.98 13.62 -0.84
C SER A 217 -13.98 12.28 -1.58
N THR A 218 -14.47 12.26 -2.83
CA THR A 218 -14.49 11.05 -3.67
C THR A 218 -13.09 10.51 -3.95
N ALA A 219 -12.10 11.39 -4.15
CA ALA A 219 -10.70 11.00 -4.34
C ALA A 219 -10.14 10.31 -3.10
N THR A 220 -10.48 10.80 -1.91
CA THR A 220 -10.08 10.22 -0.63
C THR A 220 -10.71 8.85 -0.43
N ASP A 221 -12.01 8.72 -0.71
CA ASP A 221 -12.73 7.45 -0.59
C ASP A 221 -12.15 6.40 -1.55
N LEU A 222 -11.92 6.78 -2.81
CA LEU A 222 -11.39 5.87 -3.82
C LEU A 222 -9.92 5.50 -3.54
N ALA A 223 -9.09 6.44 -3.12
CA ALA A 223 -7.71 6.15 -2.73
C ALA A 223 -7.66 5.21 -1.52
N SER A 224 -8.55 5.40 -0.54
CA SER A 224 -8.68 4.52 0.63
C SER A 224 -9.16 3.12 0.23
N LEU A 225 -10.09 3.03 -0.72
CA LEU A 225 -10.55 1.75 -1.26
C LEU A 225 -9.43 1.00 -2.00
N VAL A 226 -8.68 1.68 -2.86
CA VAL A 226 -7.55 1.07 -3.58
C VAL A 226 -6.46 0.62 -2.60
N PHE A 227 -6.16 1.43 -1.58
CA PHE A 227 -5.27 1.05 -0.50
C PHE A 227 -5.75 -0.22 0.22
N ALA A 228 -7.03 -0.28 0.60
CA ALA A 228 -7.61 -1.43 1.28
C ALA A 228 -7.59 -2.70 0.39
N LEU A 229 -7.95 -2.57 -0.88
CA LEU A 229 -7.93 -3.68 -1.84
C LEU A 229 -6.51 -4.23 -2.06
N ASN A 230 -5.50 -3.36 -2.10
CA ASN A 230 -4.11 -3.79 -2.26
C ASN A 230 -3.59 -4.61 -1.07
N HIS A 231 -4.12 -4.36 0.13
CA HIS A 231 -3.73 -5.06 1.36
C HIS A 231 -4.72 -6.14 1.79
N MET A 232 -5.77 -6.35 1.00
CA MET A 232 -6.79 -7.34 1.29
C MET A 232 -6.17 -8.73 1.18
N ASN A 233 -6.21 -9.52 2.26
CA ASN A 233 -5.97 -10.96 2.16
C ASN A 233 -7.28 -11.61 1.65
N PRO A 234 -7.27 -12.22 0.44
CA PRO A 234 -8.43 -12.91 -0.14
C PRO A 234 -9.13 -13.87 0.83
N ARG A 235 -8.38 -14.53 1.71
CA ARG A 235 -8.90 -15.48 2.69
C ARG A 235 -9.26 -14.90 4.05
N ALA A 236 -9.07 -13.60 4.30
CA ALA A 236 -9.53 -12.99 5.56
C ALA A 236 -11.06 -13.02 5.71
N PHE A 237 -11.79 -13.39 4.66
CA PHE A 237 -13.24 -13.55 4.63
C PHE A 237 -13.69 -15.01 4.54
N ALA A 238 -12.76 -15.97 4.40
CA ALA A 238 -13.05 -17.39 4.33
C ALA A 238 -13.14 -17.99 5.74
#